data_AF-A0A947XCE1-F1
#
_entry.id   AF-A0A947XCE1-F1
#
_cell.length_a   1.000
_cell.length_b   1.000
_cell.length_c   1.000
_cell.angle_alpha   90.00
_cell.angle_beta   90.00
_cell.angle_gamma   90.00
#
_symmetry.space_group_name_H-M   'P 1'
#
loop_
_entity.id
_entity.type
_entity.pdbx_description
1 polymer ?
#
loop_
_entity_poly.entity_id
_entity_poly.type
_entity_poly.pdbx_seq_one_letter_code
_entity_poly.pdbx_strand_id
1 'polypeptide(L)'
;MTHFDFKEWADLYQVDPAAFEQRREAVLESYVASVDPERRQSLEQTLFRIRMIRQRAKSPLQSALESSKLMWESFGKLREQVQKLERELTPAPLKQNGLRLISSDGTGNGDPTDLDATEVPASPCVYSSARIIQFTASGKRAH
;
A
#
# COMPACT_ATOMS: atom_id res chain seq x y z
N MET A 1 -12.00 18.42 14.96
CA MET A 1 -10.79 17.67 15.35
C MET A 1 -10.42 18.10 16.75
N THR A 2 -10.42 17.17 17.71
CA THR A 2 -10.03 17.43 19.10
C THR A 2 -8.54 17.75 19.16
N HIS A 3 -8.18 18.90 19.72
CA HIS A 3 -6.80 19.30 19.93
C HIS A 3 -6.15 18.35 20.96
N PHE A 4 -5.09 17.65 20.58
CA PHE A 4 -4.30 16.83 21.52
C PHE A 4 -3.18 17.69 22.10
N ASP A 5 -3.16 17.83 23.43
CA ASP A 5 -2.13 18.62 24.11
C ASP A 5 -0.87 17.78 24.37
N PHE A 6 0.09 17.84 23.44
CA PHE A 6 1.36 17.14 23.61
C PHE A 6 2.21 17.69 24.77
N LYS A 7 2.04 18.97 25.10
CA LYS A 7 2.82 19.62 26.16
C LYS A 7 2.41 19.08 27.52
N GLU A 8 1.10 18.99 27.78
CA GLU A 8 0.57 18.42 29.03
C GLU A 8 1.12 17.01 29.29
N TRP A 9 1.14 16.15 28.28
CA TRP A 9 1.62 14.77 28.42
C TRP A 9 3.14 14.68 28.62
N ALA A 10 3.90 15.55 27.95
CA ALA A 10 5.35 15.63 28.14
C ALA A 10 5.70 16.15 29.54
N ASP A 11 5.00 17.18 30.01
CA ASP A 11 5.17 17.76 31.34
C ASP A 11 4.77 16.72 32.42
N LEU A 12 3.68 15.98 32.22
CA LEU A 12 3.26 14.88 33.12
C LEU A 12 4.32 13.78 33.22
N TYR A 13 4.92 13.36 32.10
CA TYR A 13 5.97 12.34 32.12
C TYR A 13 7.22 12.79 32.89
N GLN A 14 7.57 14.07 32.84
CA GLN A 14 8.71 14.60 33.59
C GLN A 14 8.47 14.65 35.09
N VAL A 15 7.23 14.93 35.51
CA VAL A 15 6.87 15.06 36.93
C VAL A 15 6.53 13.70 37.55
N ASP A 16 5.70 12.90 36.88
CA ASP A 16 5.25 11.59 37.35
C ASP A 16 5.10 10.59 36.18
N PRO A 17 6.16 9.81 35.90
CA PRO A 17 6.13 8.79 34.86
C PRO A 17 5.07 7.70 35.08
N ALA A 18 4.72 7.40 36.34
CA ALA A 18 3.73 6.36 36.65
C ALA A 18 2.30 6.84 36.35
N ALA A 19 1.99 8.08 36.72
CA ALA A 19 0.71 8.71 36.36
C ALA A 19 0.55 8.85 34.84
N PHE A 20 1.64 9.19 34.13
CA PHE A 20 1.64 9.19 32.66
C PHE A 20 1.24 7.81 32.10
N GLU A 21 1.85 6.72 32.57
CA GLU A 21 1.55 5.38 32.05
C GLU A 21 0.11 4.96 32.36
N GLN A 22 -0.42 5.26 33.55
CA GLN A 22 -1.83 5.01 33.86
C GLN A 22 -2.77 5.78 32.93
N ARG A 23 -2.52 7.08 32.73
CA ARG A 23 -3.35 7.92 31.85
C ARG A 23 -3.29 7.44 30.41
N ARG A 24 -2.09 7.09 29.92
CA ARG A 24 -1.89 6.51 28.59
C ARG A 24 -2.72 5.25 28.41
N GLU A 25 -2.71 4.37 29.40
CA GLU A 25 -3.43 3.10 29.34
C GLU A 25 -4.94 3.32 29.28
N ALA A 26 -5.48 4.18 30.16
CA ALA A 26 -6.90 4.51 30.19
C ALA A 26 -7.41 5.11 28.86
N VAL A 27 -6.62 5.98 28.23
CA VAL A 27 -6.96 6.57 26.91
C VAL A 27 -6.99 5.50 25.82
N LEU A 28 -6.04 4.57 25.83
CA LEU A 28 -6.00 3.50 24.82
C LEU A 28 -7.11 2.48 25.03
N GLU A 29 -7.39 2.09 26.27
CA GLU A 29 -8.47 1.15 26.59
C GLU A 29 -9.86 1.72 26.27
N SER A 30 -10.09 2.99 26.60
CA SER A 30 -11.34 3.67 26.22
C SER A 30 -11.51 3.75 24.70
N TYR A 31 -10.43 4.00 23.95
CA TYR A 31 -10.47 3.96 22.49
C TYR A 31 -10.77 2.55 21.97
N VAL A 32 -10.09 1.51 22.45
CA VAL A 32 -10.33 0.12 22.05
C VAL A 32 -11.78 -0.30 22.34
N ALA A 33 -12.31 0.08 23.50
CA ALA A 33 -13.69 -0.20 23.88
C ALA A 33 -14.72 0.50 22.96
N SER A 34 -14.38 1.67 22.41
CA SER A 34 -15.26 2.42 21.50
C SER A 34 -15.35 1.83 20.08
N VAL A 35 -14.42 0.97 19.68
CA VAL A 35 -14.37 0.37 18.34
C VAL A 35 -15.32 -0.82 18.23
N ASP A 36 -15.92 -1.01 17.03
CA ASP A 36 -16.79 -2.14 16.70
C ASP A 36 -16.14 -3.51 17.03
N PRO A 37 -16.92 -4.51 17.48
CA PRO A 37 -16.41 -5.81 17.90
C PRO A 37 -15.58 -6.53 16.82
N GLU A 38 -15.97 -6.40 15.55
CA GLU A 38 -15.28 -7.03 14.41
C GLU A 38 -13.82 -6.56 14.28
N ARG A 39 -13.53 -5.31 14.63
CA ARG A 39 -12.18 -4.71 14.52
C ARG A 39 -11.44 -4.67 15.84
N ARG A 40 -12.16 -4.78 16.97
CA ARG A 40 -11.60 -4.70 18.32
C ARG A 40 -10.49 -5.72 18.58
N GLN A 41 -10.70 -6.98 18.21
CA GLN A 41 -9.72 -8.04 18.43
C GLN A 41 -8.38 -7.76 17.73
N SER A 42 -8.42 -7.30 16.48
CA SER A 42 -7.20 -6.95 15.73
C SER A 42 -6.48 -5.74 16.34
N LEU A 43 -7.24 -4.76 16.82
CA LEU A 43 -6.70 -3.58 17.50
C LEU A 43 -6.01 -3.96 18.82
N GLU A 44 -6.64 -4.81 19.63
CA GLU A 44 -6.07 -5.33 20.89
C GLU A 44 -4.76 -6.08 20.67
N GLN A 45 -4.71 -6.94 19.64
CA GLN A 45 -3.49 -7.65 19.27
C GLN A 45 -2.36 -6.69 18.87
N THR A 46 -2.70 -5.65 18.09
CA THR A 46 -1.73 -4.63 17.67
C THR A 46 -1.22 -3.84 18.86
N LEU A 47 -2.11 -3.40 19.75
CA LEU A 47 -1.76 -2.69 20.97
C LEU A 47 -0.89 -3.54 21.90
N PHE A 48 -1.20 -4.83 22.05
CA PHE A 48 -0.40 -5.77 22.81
C PHE A 48 1.03 -5.88 22.26
N ARG A 49 1.20 -5.99 20.93
CA ARG A 49 2.53 -6.01 20.30
C ARG A 49 3.32 -4.74 20.59
N ILE A 50 2.68 -3.57 20.49
CA ILE A 50 3.32 -2.29 20.80
C ILE A 50 3.75 -2.24 22.28
N ARG A 51 2.90 -2.69 23.21
CA ARG A 51 3.24 -2.78 24.64
C ARG A 51 4.49 -3.66 24.86
N MET A 52 4.54 -4.83 24.23
CA MET A 52 5.70 -5.74 24.33
C MET A 52 6.98 -5.13 23.75
N ILE A 53 6.88 -4.39 22.64
CA ILE A 53 8.02 -3.64 22.06
C ILE A 53 8.53 -2.61 23.05
N ARG A 54 7.64 -1.82 23.66
CA ARG A 54 8.02 -0.80 24.66
C ARG A 54 8.70 -1.40 25.88
N GLN A 55 8.19 -2.53 26.39
CA GLN A 55 8.78 -3.22 27.54
C GLN A 55 10.19 -3.75 27.27
N ARG A 56 10.48 -4.16 26.03
CA ARG A 56 11.78 -4.75 25.65
C ARG A 56 12.79 -3.73 25.14
N ALA A 57 12.32 -2.56 24.69
CA ALA A 57 13.17 -1.52 24.13
C ALA A 57 14.06 -0.88 25.21
N LYS A 58 15.30 -0.58 24.85
CA LYS A 58 16.27 0.09 25.73
C LYS A 58 16.11 1.61 25.74
N SER A 59 15.38 2.16 24.78
CA SER A 59 15.10 3.59 24.68
C SER A 59 13.72 3.86 24.03
N PRO A 60 13.10 5.02 24.31
CA PRO A 60 11.85 5.42 23.67
C PRO A 60 11.95 5.46 22.14
N LEU A 61 13.06 5.96 21.60
CA LEU A 61 13.30 6.01 20.15
C LEU A 61 13.37 4.61 19.54
N GLN A 62 14.03 3.67 20.20
CA GLN A 62 14.05 2.27 19.74
C GLN A 62 12.64 1.70 19.70
N SER A 63 11.83 1.94 20.75
CA SER A 63 10.44 1.45 20.76
C SER A 63 9.59 2.05 19.64
N ALA A 64 9.81 3.32 19.28
CA ALA A 64 9.11 3.98 18.18
C ALA A 64 9.51 3.41 16.82
N LEU A 65 10.80 3.14 16.59
CA LEU A 65 11.29 2.50 15.36
C LEU A 65 10.79 1.06 15.21
N GLU A 66 10.81 0.27 16.28
CA GLU A 66 10.27 -1.10 16.24
C GLU A 66 8.74 -1.09 16.05
N SER A 67 8.03 -0.14 16.66
CA SER A 67 6.58 0.00 16.46
C SER A 67 6.24 0.42 15.02
N SER A 68 7.07 1.26 14.39
CA SER A 68 6.84 1.67 12.99
C SER A 68 7.09 0.53 12.00
N LYS A 69 7.93 -0.47 12.33
CA LYS A 69 8.06 -1.69 11.52
C LYS A 69 6.74 -2.45 11.41
N LEU A 70 5.95 -2.55 12.48
CA LEU A 70 4.61 -3.17 12.43
C LEU A 70 3.67 -2.47 11.44
N MET A 71 3.80 -1.14 11.34
CA MET A 71 3.04 -0.35 10.37
C MET A 71 3.48 -0.69 8.93
N TRP A 72 4.79 -0.76 8.69
CA TRP A 72 5.33 -1.14 7.39
C TRP A 72 4.97 -2.57 6.98
N GLU A 73 4.97 -3.52 7.92
CA GLU A 73 4.50 -4.89 7.67
C GLU A 73 3.03 -4.91 7.26
N SER A 74 2.18 -4.14 7.95
CA SER A 74 0.75 -4.03 7.64
C SER A 74 0.53 -3.41 6.26
N PHE A 75 1.31 -2.38 5.93
CA PHE A 75 1.30 -1.76 4.61
C PHE A 75 1.75 -2.73 3.51
N GLY A 76 2.79 -3.54 3.77
CA GLY A 76 3.25 -4.59 2.87
C GLY A 76 2.13 -5.61 2.56
N LYS A 77 1.43 -6.09 3.60
CA LYS A 77 0.30 -7.01 3.46
C LYS A 77 -0.84 -6.39 2.64
N LEU A 78 -1.17 -5.13 2.91
CA LEU A 78 -2.20 -4.42 2.14
C LEU A 78 -1.83 -4.38 0.66
N ARG A 79 -0.59 -4.01 0.33
CA ARG A 79 -0.10 -3.98 -1.05
C ARG A 79 -0.20 -5.37 -1.71
N GLU A 80 0.13 -6.44 -1.01
CA GLU A 80 -0.01 -7.81 -1.52
C GLU A 80 -1.46 -8.16 -1.83
N GLN A 81 -2.41 -7.80 -0.96
CA GLN A 81 -3.83 -8.03 -1.20
C GLN A 81 -4.34 -7.23 -2.40
N VAL A 82 -3.93 -5.97 -2.54
CA VAL A 82 -4.28 -5.14 -3.70
C VAL A 82 -3.76 -5.78 -5.00
N GLN A 83 -2.48 -6.18 -5.04
CA GLN A 83 -1.90 -6.85 -6.21
C GLN A 83 -2.57 -8.18 -6.55
N LYS A 84 -3.01 -8.93 -5.53
CA LYS A 84 -3.77 -10.17 -5.73
C LYS A 84 -5.10 -9.88 -6.41
N LEU A 85 -5.85 -8.91 -5.89
CA LEU A 85 -7.12 -8.49 -6.49
C LEU A 85 -6.93 -7.99 -7.92
N GLU A 86 -5.91 -7.17 -8.18
CA GLU A 86 -5.59 -6.71 -9.54
C GLU A 86 -5.37 -7.87 -10.50
N ARG A 87 -4.66 -8.93 -10.10
CA ARG A 87 -4.45 -10.13 -10.94
C ARG A 87 -5.73 -10.92 -11.18
N GLU A 88 -6.62 -11.00 -10.21
CA GLU A 88 -7.92 -11.67 -10.35
C GLU A 88 -8.88 -10.89 -11.27
N LEU A 89 -8.81 -9.56 -11.20
CA LEU A 89 -9.61 -8.65 -12.03
C LEU A 89 -9.05 -8.48 -13.45
N THR A 90 -7.74 -8.68 -13.65
CA THR A 90 -7.13 -8.62 -14.99
C THR A 90 -7.29 -9.97 -15.67
N PRO A 91 -8.15 -10.11 -16.70
CA PRO A 91 -8.25 -11.38 -17.42
C PRO A 91 -6.89 -11.73 -18.00
N ALA A 92 -6.49 -13.00 -17.89
CA ALA A 92 -5.27 -13.49 -18.50
C ALA A 92 -5.21 -13.03 -19.96
N PRO A 93 -4.06 -12.53 -20.46
CA PRO A 93 -3.96 -12.17 -21.87
C PRO A 93 -4.40 -13.39 -22.66
N LEU A 94 -5.43 -13.22 -23.49
CA LEU A 94 -5.92 -14.28 -24.36
C LEU A 94 -4.68 -14.83 -25.06
N LYS A 95 -4.40 -16.13 -24.89
CA LYS A 95 -3.40 -16.80 -25.71
C LYS A 95 -3.78 -16.46 -27.13
N GLN A 96 -2.92 -15.72 -27.84
CA GLN A 96 -3.07 -15.52 -29.27
C GLN A 96 -2.89 -16.91 -29.89
N ASN A 97 -3.97 -17.70 -29.89
CA ASN A 97 -4.13 -18.78 -30.83
C ASN A 97 -3.91 -18.11 -32.18
N GLY A 98 -2.93 -18.59 -32.96
CA GLY A 98 -2.33 -17.90 -34.11
C GLY A 98 -3.25 -17.52 -35.27
N LEU A 99 -4.55 -17.35 -35.06
CA LEU A 99 -5.46 -16.67 -35.96
C LEU A 99 -5.11 -15.18 -36.02
N ARG A 100 -4.33 -14.82 -37.03
CA ARG A 100 -4.31 -13.46 -37.57
C ARG A 100 -5.60 -13.26 -38.35
N LEU A 101 -6.32 -12.18 -38.05
CA LEU A 101 -7.38 -11.67 -38.92
C LEU A 101 -6.74 -11.30 -40.27
N ILE A 102 -7.01 -12.07 -41.31
CA ILE A 102 -6.74 -11.64 -42.69
C ILE A 102 -7.82 -10.61 -43.00
N SER A 103 -7.44 -9.33 -43.02
CA SER A 103 -8.29 -8.27 -43.57
C SER A 103 -8.57 -8.62 -45.03
N SER A 104 -9.81 -8.97 -45.35
CA SER A 104 -10.23 -9.28 -46.71
C SER A 104 -10.51 -8.00 -47.49
N ASP A 105 -9.48 -7.18 -47.69
CA ASP A 105 -9.58 -6.00 -48.56
C ASP A 105 -8.75 -6.23 -49.82
N GLY A 106 -9.46 -6.64 -50.88
CA GLY A 106 -9.30 -6.19 -52.26
C GLY A 106 -7.93 -6.27 -52.94
N THR A 107 -7.81 -7.25 -53.85
CA THR A 107 -7.38 -7.11 -55.26
C THR A 107 -6.17 -6.21 -55.60
N GLY A 108 -5.08 -6.81 -56.09
CA GLY A 108 -4.05 -6.10 -56.86
C GLY A 108 -2.88 -6.99 -57.26
N ASN A 109 -2.74 -7.26 -58.56
CA ASN A 109 -1.71 -8.08 -59.21
C ASN A 109 -0.27 -7.68 -58.88
N GLY A 110 0.63 -8.66 -58.75
CA GLY A 110 2.08 -8.48 -58.74
C GLY A 110 2.82 -9.83 -58.72
N ASP A 111 3.63 -10.05 -59.74
CA ASP A 111 4.39 -11.25 -60.13
C ASP A 111 5.29 -11.90 -59.03
N PRO A 112 5.65 -13.19 -59.15
CA PRO A 112 6.56 -13.88 -58.24
C PRO A 112 7.99 -13.95 -58.80
N THR A 113 8.96 -13.32 -58.13
CA THR A 113 10.39 -13.63 -58.31
C THR A 113 11.16 -13.36 -57.02
N ASP A 114 11.40 -14.43 -56.29
CA ASP A 114 12.71 -14.91 -55.81
C ASP A 114 13.82 -13.92 -55.40
N LEU A 115 14.37 -14.24 -54.22
CA LEU A 115 15.75 -14.06 -53.71
C LEU A 115 16.06 -12.86 -52.78
N ASP A 116 16.30 -13.27 -51.52
CA ASP A 116 17.53 -13.04 -50.75
C ASP A 116 17.49 -12.08 -49.54
N ALA A 117 18.27 -12.53 -48.56
CA ALA A 117 18.94 -11.82 -47.50
C ALA A 117 18.11 -11.24 -46.34
N THR A 118 18.21 -11.95 -45.21
CA THR A 118 18.79 -11.43 -43.97
C THR A 118 18.29 -10.06 -43.52
N GLU A 119 17.38 -10.03 -42.56
CA GLU A 119 17.49 -9.08 -41.45
C GLU A 119 16.70 -9.59 -40.26
N VAL A 120 17.39 -9.77 -39.14
CA VAL A 120 16.80 -9.83 -37.81
C VAL A 120 16.47 -8.39 -37.42
N PRO A 121 15.23 -8.04 -37.05
CA PRO A 121 15.01 -6.88 -36.22
C PRO A 121 14.44 -7.31 -34.88
N ALA A 122 15.27 -7.07 -33.87
CA ALA A 122 14.95 -6.76 -32.48
C ALA A 122 13.51 -7.06 -32.01
N SER A 123 13.39 -8.03 -31.11
CA SER A 123 12.29 -8.06 -30.13
C SER A 123 12.12 -6.67 -29.52
N PRO A 124 10.99 -5.98 -29.69
CA PRO A 124 10.74 -4.78 -28.90
C PRO A 124 10.49 -5.24 -27.48
N CYS A 125 11.45 -4.99 -26.59
CA CYS A 125 11.21 -4.98 -25.15
C CYS A 125 10.15 -3.90 -24.91
N VAL A 126 8.88 -4.33 -24.78
CA VAL A 126 7.78 -3.41 -24.48
C VAL A 126 7.92 -3.04 -23.01
N TYR A 127 8.72 -2.00 -22.73
CA TYR A 127 8.64 -1.30 -21.46
C TYR A 127 7.24 -0.73 -21.35
N SER A 128 6.44 -1.28 -20.45
CA SER A 128 5.17 -0.70 -20.05
C SER A 128 5.44 0.70 -19.50
N SER A 129 5.15 1.72 -20.31
CA SER A 129 5.34 3.11 -19.92
C SER A 129 4.40 3.40 -18.74
N ALA A 130 4.98 3.65 -17.56
CA ALA A 130 4.22 3.98 -16.36
C ALA A 130 3.39 5.24 -16.62
N ARG A 131 2.06 5.13 -16.57
CA ARG A 131 1.19 6.30 -16.67
C ARG A 131 1.30 7.09 -15.37
N ILE A 132 1.81 8.31 -15.47
CA ILE A 132 1.76 9.29 -14.38
C ILE A 132 0.28 9.68 -14.19
N ILE A 133 -0.30 9.28 -13.06
CA ILE A 133 -1.63 9.75 -12.65
C ILE A 133 -1.44 11.15 -12.06
N GLN A 134 -1.87 12.18 -12.79
CA GLN A 134 -1.90 13.55 -12.27
C GLN A 134 -3.01 13.67 -11.23
N PHE A 135 -2.62 13.89 -9.98
CA PHE A 135 -3.55 14.19 -8.89
C PHE A 135 -3.90 15.68 -8.97
N THR A 136 -5.11 16.00 -9.45
CA THR A 136 -5.64 17.37 -9.36
C THR A 136 -6.36 17.51 -8.02
N ALA A 137 -5.74 18.23 -7.08
CA ALA A 137 -6.36 18.59 -5.82
C ALA A 137 -7.44 19.67 -6.08
N SER A 138 -8.70 19.26 -6.19
CA SER A 138 -9.82 20.20 -6.20
C SER A 138 -10.09 20.72 -4.78
N GLY A 139 -9.32 21.74 -4.38
CA GLY A 139 -9.55 22.48 -3.14
C GLY A 139 -10.67 23.49 -3.31
N LYS A 140 -11.92 23.11 -3.01
CA LYS A 140 -12.96 24.10 -2.68
C LYS A 140 -12.71 24.59 -1.26
N ARG A 141 -12.10 25.77 -1.13
CA ARG A 141 -12.18 26.57 0.10
C ARG A 141 -13.62 27.08 0.22
N ALA A 142 -14.34 26.61 1.24
CA ALA A 142 -15.58 27.25 1.67
C ALA A 142 -15.21 28.48 2.50
N HIS A 143 -15.78 29.62 2.11
CA HIS A 143 -15.79 30.88 2.87
C HIS A 143 -16.71 30.75 4.09
#